data_AF-A0A7X9RXR0-F1
#
_entry.id   AF-A0A7X9RXR0-F1
#
_cell.length_a   1.000
_cell.length_b   1.000
_cell.length_c   1.000
_cell.angle_alpha   90.00
_cell.angle_beta   90.00
_cell.angle_gamma   90.00
#
_symmetry.space_group_name_H-M   'P 1'
#
loop_
_entity.id
_entity.type
_entity.pdbx_description
1 polymer ?
#
loop_
_entity_poly.entity_id
_entity_poly.type
_entity_poly.pdbx_seq_one_letter_code
_entity_poly.pdbx_strand_id
1 'polypeptide(L)'
;MMLQEKLKKYGQKMNQIKFILLGLGVLNFILMDIELATFSEKVITTLMSSIYVFAALRAQNMKDTLFLILTIVLVSNVMIGILDMDFFIRQSLGSLVEVVVLSYQLMGLIKEEKVIDKISVND
;
A
#
# COMPACT_ATOMS: atom_id res chain seq x y z
N MET A 1 -0.97 32.65 0.05
CA MET A 1 -0.29 32.07 1.23
C MET A 1 -0.88 30.72 1.66
N MET A 2 -2.21 30.53 1.67
CA MET A 2 -2.86 29.24 2.01
C MET A 2 -2.54 28.05 1.08
N LEU A 3 -2.34 28.27 -0.23
CA LEU A 3 -2.12 27.18 -1.19
C LEU A 3 -0.73 26.53 -1.02
N GLN A 4 0.32 27.32 -0.81
CA GLN A 4 1.70 26.82 -0.64
C GLN A 4 1.84 25.92 0.60
N GLU A 5 1.20 26.27 1.71
CA GLU A 5 1.20 25.44 2.91
C GLU A 5 0.48 24.10 2.70
N LYS A 6 -0.65 24.11 1.97
CA LYS A 6 -1.38 22.89 1.64
C LYS A 6 -0.61 21.99 0.69
N LEU A 7 0.05 22.55 -0.33
CA LEU A 7 0.93 21.80 -1.23
C LEU A 7 2.13 21.20 -0.49
N LYS A 8 2.72 21.93 0.47
CA LYS A 8 3.80 21.43 1.31
C LYS A 8 3.34 20.26 2.19
N LYS A 9 2.16 20.36 2.82
CA LYS A 9 1.56 19.26 3.60
C LYS A 9 1.26 18.05 2.73
N TYR A 10 0.73 18.26 1.52
CA TYR A 10 0.47 17.19 0.56
C TYR A 10 1.77 16.47 0.16
N GLY A 11 2.84 17.22 -0.14
CA GLY A 11 4.16 16.65 -0.42
C GLY A 11 4.75 15.86 0.75
N GLN A 12 4.59 16.34 1.99
CA GLN A 12 5.00 15.61 3.20
C GLN A 12 4.24 14.28 3.33
N LYS A 13 2.93 14.28 3.08
CA LYS A 13 2.09 13.09 3.14
C LYS A 13 2.44 12.07 2.06
N MET A 14 2.72 12.54 0.85
CA MET A 14 3.24 11.68 -0.22
C MET A 14 4.54 10.97 0.19
N ASN A 15 5.46 11.68 0.84
CA ASN A 15 6.68 11.07 1.37
C ASN A 15 6.39 10.07 2.49
N GLN A 16 5.47 10.36 3.41
CA GLN A 16 5.05 9.42 4.45
C GLN A 16 4.50 8.12 3.85
N ILE A 17 3.68 8.22 2.80
CA ILE A 17 3.14 7.05 2.10
C ILE A 17 4.25 6.23 1.47
N LYS A 18 5.24 6.87 0.82
CA LYS A 18 6.42 6.16 0.28
C LYS A 18 7.18 5.41 1.37
N PHE A 19 7.36 6.02 2.54
CA PHE A 19 7.98 5.34 3.69
C PHE A 19 7.16 4.16 4.20
N ILE A 20 5.84 4.29 4.26
CA ILE A 20 4.95 3.20 4.66
C ILE A 20 5.06 2.03 3.67
N LEU A 21 5.07 2.30 2.37
CA LEU A 21 5.24 1.28 1.34
C LEU A 21 6.60 0.56 1.49
N LEU A 22 7.70 1.30 1.71
CA LEU A 22 9.01 0.68 2.01
C LEU A 22 8.94 -0.18 3.28
N GLY A 23 8.27 0.31 4.33
CA GLY A 23 8.06 -0.42 5.57
C GLY A 23 7.29 -1.73 5.36
N LEU A 24 6.22 -1.71 4.57
CA LEU A 24 5.47 -2.92 4.19
C LEU A 24 6.34 -3.91 3.41
N GLY A 25 7.16 -3.43 2.49
CA GLY A 25 8.11 -4.27 1.76
C GLY A 25 9.11 -4.97 2.69
N VAL A 26 9.65 -4.27 3.69
CA VAL A 26 10.57 -4.88 4.68
C VAL A 26 9.82 -5.84 5.61
N LEU A 27 8.63 -5.45 6.08
CA LEU A 27 7.84 -6.25 7.01
C LEU A 27 7.45 -7.60 6.40
N ASN A 28 7.13 -7.63 5.11
CA ASN A 28 6.87 -8.87 4.38
C ASN A 28 8.07 -9.83 4.34
N PHE A 29 9.29 -9.32 4.20
CA PHE A 29 10.48 -10.16 4.32
C PHE A 29 10.69 -10.70 5.74
N ILE A 30 10.39 -9.91 6.77
CA ILE A 30 10.51 -10.34 8.17
C ILE A 30 9.49 -11.44 8.49
N LEU A 31 8.23 -11.25 8.10
CA LEU A 31 7.16 -12.24 8.35
C LEU A 31 7.44 -13.56 7.64
N MET A 32 7.99 -13.51 6.41
CA MET A 32 8.36 -14.70 5.65
C MET A 32 9.34 -15.63 6.38
N ASP A 33 10.26 -15.07 7.17
CA ASP A 33 11.26 -15.84 7.92
C ASP A 33 10.66 -16.46 9.19
N ILE A 34 9.66 -15.79 9.79
CA ILE A 34 8.96 -16.23 11.00
C ILE A 34 7.96 -17.36 10.69
N GLU A 35 7.27 -17.30 9.55
CA GLU A 35 6.16 -18.21 9.21
C GLU A 35 6.58 -19.56 8.62
N LEU A 36 7.89 -19.87 8.54
CA LEU A 36 8.42 -21.08 7.88
C LEU A 36 7.87 -21.27 6.46
N ALA A 37 7.78 -20.17 5.70
CA ALA A 37 7.07 -20.13 4.44
C ALA A 37 7.59 -21.12 3.39
N THR A 38 6.69 -21.74 2.63
CA THR A 38 7.03 -22.64 1.52
C THR A 38 7.66 -21.86 0.36
N PHE A 39 8.26 -22.56 -0.61
CA PHE A 39 8.91 -21.89 -1.75
C PHE A 39 7.93 -20.98 -2.53
N SER A 40 6.71 -21.44 -2.79
CA SER A 40 5.69 -20.66 -3.49
C SER A 40 5.29 -19.40 -2.72
N GLU A 41 5.13 -19.52 -1.40
CA GLU A 41 4.82 -18.40 -0.50
C GLU A 41 5.95 -17.36 -0.52
N LYS A 42 7.22 -17.81 -0.49
CA LYS A 42 8.39 -16.94 -0.59
C LYS A 42 8.45 -16.17 -1.90
N VAL A 43 8.10 -16.79 -3.02
CA VAL A 43 8.04 -16.14 -4.34
C VAL A 43 6.98 -15.03 -4.36
N ILE A 44 5.77 -15.34 -3.88
CA ILE A 44 4.66 -14.37 -3.82
C ILE A 44 5.02 -13.19 -2.91
N THR A 45 5.56 -13.47 -1.72
CA THR A 45 5.94 -12.44 -0.75
C THR A 45 7.08 -11.56 -1.27
N THR A 46 8.06 -12.13 -1.96
CA THR A 46 9.15 -11.37 -2.61
C THR A 46 8.61 -10.48 -3.72
N LEU A 47 7.67 -10.97 -4.53
CA LEU A 47 7.02 -10.19 -5.58
C LEU A 47 6.24 -9.01 -5.00
N MET A 48 5.43 -9.24 -3.96
CA MET A 48 4.68 -8.19 -3.27
C MET A 48 5.60 -7.14 -2.64
N SER A 49 6.66 -7.57 -1.98
CA SER A 49 7.67 -6.68 -1.41
C SER A 49 8.34 -5.81 -2.48
N SER A 50 8.63 -6.40 -3.64
CA SER A 50 9.20 -5.68 -4.78
C SER A 50 8.22 -4.65 -5.36
N ILE A 51 6.92 -4.98 -5.43
CA ILE A 51 5.87 -4.04 -5.85
C ILE A 51 5.83 -2.83 -4.90
N TYR A 52 5.88 -3.05 -3.59
CA TYR A 52 5.88 -1.96 -2.61
C TYR A 52 7.10 -1.05 -2.74
N VAL A 53 8.30 -1.63 -2.85
CA VAL A 53 9.55 -0.87 -3.02
C VAL A 53 9.52 -0.09 -4.35
N PHE A 54 9.10 -0.72 -5.44
CA PHE A 54 8.99 -0.07 -6.73
C PHE A 54 8.01 1.11 -6.69
N ALA A 55 6.82 0.89 -6.11
CA ALA A 55 5.83 1.94 -5.93
C ALA A 55 6.38 3.11 -5.10
N ALA A 56 7.05 2.85 -3.99
CA ALA A 56 7.63 3.90 -3.16
C ALA A 56 8.66 4.77 -3.93
N LEU A 57 9.51 4.14 -4.73
CA LEU A 57 10.61 4.82 -5.43
C LEU A 57 10.16 5.52 -6.72
N ARG A 58 9.21 4.95 -7.46
CA ARG A 58 8.90 5.36 -8.84
C ARG A 58 7.49 5.88 -9.06
N ALA A 59 6.55 5.69 -8.12
CA ALA A 59 5.18 6.15 -8.33
C ALA A 59 5.09 7.68 -8.33
N GLN A 60 4.61 8.22 -9.46
CA GLN A 60 4.25 9.64 -9.61
C GLN A 60 2.81 9.89 -9.20
N ASN A 61 1.89 8.99 -9.60
CA ASN A 61 0.49 9.02 -9.20
C ASN A 61 0.24 7.99 -8.08
N MET A 62 0.42 8.43 -6.84
CA MET A 62 0.35 7.56 -5.67
C MET A 62 -1.06 7.06 -5.38
N LYS A 63 -2.09 7.85 -5.70
CA LYS A 63 -3.50 7.44 -5.52
C LYS A 63 -3.81 6.20 -6.34
N ASP A 64 -3.55 6.25 -7.65
CA ASP A 64 -3.87 5.13 -8.55
C ASP A 64 -2.97 3.93 -8.25
N THR A 65 -1.71 4.19 -7.86
CA THR A 65 -0.79 3.14 -7.42
C THR A 65 -1.30 2.42 -6.17
N LEU A 66 -1.73 3.15 -5.14
CA LEU A 66 -2.30 2.56 -3.93
C LEU A 66 -3.58 1.78 -4.22
N PHE A 67 -4.43 2.28 -5.11
CA PHE A 67 -5.64 1.58 -5.52
C PHE A 67 -5.33 0.26 -6.23
N LEU A 68 -4.36 0.27 -7.15
CA LEU A 68 -3.91 -0.93 -7.85
C LEU A 68 -3.33 -1.96 -6.89
N ILE A 69 -2.45 -1.53 -5.99
CA ILE A 69 -1.85 -2.40 -4.97
C ILE A 69 -2.93 -3.00 -4.06
N LEU A 70 -3.88 -2.20 -3.59
CA LEU A 70 -4.99 -2.68 -2.77
C LEU A 70 -5.81 -3.75 -3.49
N THR A 71 -6.05 -3.54 -4.80
CA THR A 71 -6.77 -4.52 -5.63
C THR A 71 -5.97 -5.81 -5.78
N ILE A 72 -4.65 -5.73 -6.03
CA ILE A 72 -3.76 -6.89 -6.10
C ILE A 72 -3.78 -7.67 -4.78
N VAL A 73 -3.67 -6.99 -3.64
CA VAL A 73 -3.73 -7.63 -2.32
C VAL A 73 -5.06 -8.36 -2.14
N LEU A 74 -6.20 -7.70 -2.38
CA LEU A 74 -7.52 -8.30 -2.23
C LEU A 74 -7.72 -9.52 -3.14
N VAL A 75 -7.40 -9.39 -4.43
CA VAL A 75 -7.53 -10.48 -5.40
C VAL A 75 -6.62 -11.65 -5.03
N SER A 76 -5.38 -11.37 -4.63
CA SER A 76 -4.42 -12.42 -4.22
C SER A 76 -4.93 -13.20 -3.01
N ASN A 77 -5.47 -12.50 -2.00
CA ASN A 77 -6.05 -13.16 -0.83
C ASN A 77 -7.26 -14.04 -1.18
N VAL A 78 -8.15 -13.59 -2.06
CA VAL A 78 -9.29 -14.40 -2.51
C VAL A 78 -8.81 -15.65 -3.25
N MET A 79 -7.83 -15.50 -4.14
CA MET A 79 -7.25 -16.64 -4.88
C MET A 79 -6.58 -17.64 -3.94
N ILE A 80 -5.82 -17.16 -2.94
CA ILE A 80 -5.17 -18.00 -1.93
C ILE A 80 -6.20 -18.73 -1.08
N GLY A 81 -7.27 -18.05 -0.63
CA GLY A 81 -8.35 -18.67 0.13
C GLY A 81 -9.08 -19.79 -0.63
N ILE A 82 -9.13 -19.73 -1.96
CA ILE A 82 -9.72 -20.79 -2.79
C ILE A 82 -8.75 -21.97 -2.97
N LEU A 83 -7.45 -21.70 -3.09
CA LEU A 83 -6.44 -22.69 -3.45
C LEU A 83 -5.84 -23.43 -2.24
N ASP A 84 -5.60 -22.71 -1.15
CA ASP A 84 -4.94 -23.23 0.05
C ASP A 84 -5.44 -22.47 1.30
N MET A 85 -6.46 -23.03 1.94
CA MET A 85 -7.12 -22.39 3.07
C MET A 85 -6.21 -22.32 4.33
N ASP A 86 -5.30 -23.27 4.49
CA ASP A 86 -4.36 -23.25 5.62
C ASP A 86 -3.32 -22.15 5.44
N PHE A 87 -2.83 -21.95 4.21
CA PHE A 87 -1.98 -20.81 3.88
C PHE A 87 -2.74 -19.48 4.03
N PHE A 88 -3.99 -19.41 3.58
CA PHE A 88 -4.84 -18.23 3.76
C PHE A 88 -4.98 -17.84 5.24
N ILE A 89 -5.25 -18.80 6.14
CA ILE A 89 -5.39 -18.50 7.57
C ILE A 89 -4.10 -17.90 8.14
N ARG A 90 -2.93 -18.48 7.80
CA ARG A 90 -1.63 -17.96 8.25
C ARG A 90 -1.38 -16.53 7.74
N GLN A 91 -1.66 -16.29 6.46
CA GLN A 91 -1.38 -15.00 5.81
C GLN A 91 -2.44 -13.91 6.11
N SER A 92 -3.65 -14.31 6.49
CA SER A 92 -4.82 -13.42 6.60
C SER A 92 -4.62 -12.24 7.56
N LEU A 93 -3.86 -12.41 8.64
CA LEU A 93 -3.56 -11.35 9.59
C LEU A 93 -2.64 -10.29 8.98
N GLY A 94 -1.57 -10.71 8.30
CA GLY A 94 -0.65 -9.81 7.60
C GLY A 94 -1.36 -9.06 6.48
N SER A 95 -2.18 -9.76 5.71
CA SER A 95 -2.91 -9.15 4.60
C SER A 95 -4.04 -8.21 5.04
N LEU A 96 -4.71 -8.49 6.15
CA LEU A 96 -5.66 -7.54 6.76
C LEU A 96 -4.97 -6.24 7.18
N VAL A 97 -3.77 -6.33 7.78
CA VAL A 97 -2.98 -5.15 8.15
C VAL A 97 -2.62 -4.35 6.90
N GLU A 98 -2.16 -5.01 5.82
CA GLU A 98 -1.88 -4.35 4.55
C GLU A 98 -3.10 -3.62 3.98
N VAL A 99 -4.26 -4.30 3.93
CA VAL A 99 -5.52 -3.72 3.42
C VAL A 99 -5.92 -2.48 4.23
N VAL A 100 -5.87 -2.54 5.55
CA VAL A 100 -6.22 -1.42 6.44
C VAL A 100 -5.27 -0.25 6.23
N VAL A 101 -3.96 -0.49 6.21
CA VAL A 101 -2.94 0.55 6.03
C VAL A 101 -3.10 1.23 4.68
N LEU A 102 -3.20 0.46 3.60
CA LEU A 102 -3.33 0.99 2.24
C LEU A 102 -4.63 1.78 2.06
N SER A 103 -5.75 1.27 2.58
CA SER A 103 -7.05 1.94 2.51
C SER A 103 -7.05 3.27 3.25
N TYR A 104 -6.43 3.31 4.44
CA TYR A 104 -6.30 4.54 5.21
C TYR A 104 -5.48 5.60 4.48
N GLN A 105 -4.35 5.21 3.88
CA GLN A 105 -3.51 6.13 3.09
C GLN A 105 -4.25 6.66 1.85
N LEU A 106 -4.95 5.77 1.13
CA LEU A 106 -5.72 6.13 -0.07
C LEU A 106 -6.84 7.13 0.26
N MET A 107 -7.62 6.86 1.31
CA MET A 107 -8.70 7.76 1.75
C MET A 107 -8.15 9.12 2.20
N GLY A 108 -7.02 9.12 2.89
CA GLY A 108 -6.31 10.32 3.30
C GLY A 108 -5.81 11.17 2.14
N LEU A 109 -5.38 10.55 1.03
CA LEU A 109 -4.97 11.23 -0.20
C LEU A 109 -6.16 11.84 -0.94
N ILE A 110 -7.21 11.06 -1.19
CA ILE A 110 -8.41 11.51 -1.91
C ILE A 110 -9.05 12.72 -1.23
N LYS A 111 -9.10 12.71 0.11
CA LYS A 111 -9.68 13.82 0.87
C LYS A 111 -8.89 15.12 0.68
N GLU A 112 -7.56 15.06 0.65
CA GLU A 112 -6.73 16.26 0.51
C GLU A 112 -6.66 16.78 -0.92
N GLU A 113 -6.60 15.90 -1.91
CA GLU A 113 -6.67 16.27 -3.34
C GLU A 113 -7.94 17.09 -3.62
N LYS A 114 -9.11 16.59 -3.16
CA LYS A 114 -10.39 17.32 -3.26
C LYS A 114 -10.41 18.68 -2.56
N VAL A 115 -9.64 18.86 -1.50
CA VAL A 115 -9.56 20.15 -0.78
C VAL A 115 -8.68 21.14 -1.54
N ILE A 116 -7.60 20.67 -2.18
CA ILE A 116 -6.72 21.49 -3.00
C ILE A 116 -7.46 21.94 -4.27
N ASP A 117 -8.14 21.03 -4.96
CA ASP A 117 -8.89 21.32 -6.19
C ASP A 117 -9.99 22.37 -5.98
N LYS A 118 -10.66 22.37 -4.83
CA LYS A 118 -11.69 23.36 -4.48
C LYS A 118 -11.14 24.77 -4.28
N ILE A 119 -9.86 24.92 -3.98
CA ILE A 119 -9.23 26.22 -3.77
C ILE A 119 -8.79 26.78 -5.12
N SER A 120 -8.19 25.95 -5.97
CA SER A 120 -7.72 26.38 -7.31
C SER A 120 -8.85 26.78 -8.27
N VAL A 121 -10.10 26.42 -7.98
CA VAL A 121 -11.28 26.79 -8.79
C VAL A 121 -11.95 28.09 -8.30
N ASN A 122 -11.66 28.54 -7.07
CA ASN A 122 -12.24 29.74 -6.47
C ASN A 122 -11.31 30.97 -6.55
N ASP A 123 -10.13 30.83 -7.16
CA ASP A 123 -9.23 31.92 -7.56
C ASP A 123 -9.39 32.18 -9.07
#